data_AF-A0A0J1DNV2-F1
#
_entry.id   AF-A0A0J1DNV2-F1
#
_cell.length_a   1.000
_cell.length_b   1.000
_cell.length_c   1.000
_cell.angle_alpha   90.00
_cell.angle_beta   90.00
_cell.angle_gamma   90.00
#
_symmetry.space_group_name_H-M   'P 1'
#
loop_
_entity.id
_entity.type
_entity.pdbx_description
1 polymer ?
#
loop_
_entity_poly.entity_id
_entity_poly.type
_entity_poly.pdbx_seq_one_letter_code
_entity_poly.pdbx_strand_id
1 'polypeptide(L)'
;MKTHNKIYFLTSYVEYLLERGIRSEEYYLGDASRFIRFLLANSTEEDVRRFIEESAVSGTYRQRLEKTLRRFFTFCSEHLAIECPQKTKKPDTRQLG
;
A
#
# COMPACT_ATOMS: atom_id res chain seq x y z
N MET A 1 -10.95 -25.24 -12.19
CA MET A 1 -10.00 -24.61 -11.25
C MET A 1 -10.77 -23.58 -10.45
N LYS A 2 -10.81 -23.68 -9.11
CA LYS A 2 -11.32 -22.57 -8.29
C LYS A 2 -10.46 -21.36 -8.63
N THR A 3 -11.06 -20.31 -9.19
CA THR A 3 -10.46 -18.99 -9.21
C THR A 3 -10.05 -18.71 -7.77
N HIS A 4 -8.73 -18.63 -7.50
CA HIS A 4 -8.25 -18.06 -6.25
C HIS A 4 -8.84 -16.66 -6.19
N ASN A 5 -9.97 -16.51 -5.49
CA ASN A 5 -10.55 -15.22 -5.25
C ASN A 5 -9.43 -14.45 -4.55
N LYS A 6 -8.97 -13.35 -5.15
CA LYS A 6 -7.92 -12.55 -4.54
C LYS A 6 -8.51 -12.03 -3.25
N ILE A 7 -8.16 -12.64 -2.14
CA ILE A 7 -8.60 -12.19 -0.82
C ILE A 7 -7.84 -10.90 -0.56
N TYR A 8 -8.55 -9.78 -0.67
CA TYR A 8 -7.99 -8.48 -0.34
C TYR A 8 -7.92 -8.37 1.19
N PHE A 9 -6.72 -8.17 1.73
CA PHE A 9 -6.43 -8.27 3.16
C PHE A 9 -7.43 -7.52 4.07
N LEU A 10 -7.69 -6.24 3.78
CA LEU A 10 -8.63 -5.45 4.59
C LEU A 10 -10.08 -5.89 4.41
N THR A 11 -10.48 -6.29 3.20
CA THR A 11 -11.82 -6.82 2.94
C THR A 11 -12.05 -8.09 3.76
N SER A 12 -11.09 -9.02 3.78
CA SER A 12 -11.22 -10.23 4.62
C SER A 12 -11.25 -9.93 6.12
N TYR A 13 -10.58 -8.86 6.57
CA TYR A 13 -10.64 -8.48 7.97
C TYR A 13 -12.03 -7.93 8.33
N VAL A 14 -12.62 -7.11 7.47
CA VAL A 14 -14.00 -6.62 7.64
C VAL A 14 -14.99 -7.81 7.64
N GLU A 15 -14.87 -8.72 6.68
CA GLU A 15 -15.68 -9.95 6.63
C GLU A 15 -15.56 -10.76 7.93
N TYR A 16 -14.35 -10.95 8.44
CA TYR A 16 -14.10 -11.62 9.72
C TYR A 16 -14.80 -10.93 10.90
N LEU A 17 -14.75 -9.59 10.98
CA LEU A 17 -15.42 -8.84 12.06
C LEU A 17 -16.94 -9.01 11.98
N LEU A 18 -17.51 -8.96 10.76
CA LEU A 18 -18.94 -9.15 10.52
C LEU A 18 -19.40 -10.57 10.90
N GLU A 19 -18.67 -11.60 10.48
CA GLU A 19 -18.97 -13.00 10.80
C GLU A 19 -18.96 -13.27 12.31
N ARG A 20 -18.16 -12.52 13.08
CA ARG A 20 -18.08 -12.62 14.54
C ARG A 20 -19.11 -11.76 15.28
N GLY A 21 -19.94 -11.01 14.56
CA GLY A 21 -20.89 -10.08 15.15
C GLY A 21 -20.23 -8.91 15.89
N ILE A 22 -18.97 -8.60 15.56
CA ILE A 22 -18.23 -7.50 16.17
C ILE A 22 -18.70 -6.20 15.52
N ARG A 23 -19.46 -5.40 16.28
CA ARG A 23 -20.09 -4.16 15.78
C ARG A 23 -19.21 -2.92 15.90
N SER A 24 -18.12 -3.00 16.66
CA SER A 24 -17.18 -1.90 16.89
C SER A 24 -16.15 -1.79 15.75
N GLU A 25 -16.62 -1.78 14.50
CA GLU A 25 -15.75 -1.69 13.32
C GLU A 25 -14.79 -0.49 13.42
N GLU A 26 -15.28 0.66 13.89
CA GLU A 26 -14.45 1.86 14.09
C GLU A 26 -13.25 1.64 15.02
N TYR A 27 -13.37 0.77 16.02
CA TYR A 27 -12.26 0.45 16.92
C TYR A 27 -11.29 -0.53 16.25
N TYR A 28 -11.79 -1.69 15.82
CA TYR A 28 -10.94 -2.76 15.30
C TYR A 28 -10.34 -2.42 13.93
N LEU A 29 -11.16 -1.98 12.98
CA LEU A 29 -10.70 -1.53 11.67
C LEU A 29 -9.91 -0.22 11.78
N GLY A 30 -10.31 0.66 12.71
CA GLY A 30 -9.59 1.91 12.97
C GLY A 30 -8.16 1.65 13.42
N ASP A 31 -7.95 0.78 14.40
CA ASP A 31 -6.60 0.46 14.90
C ASP A 31 -5.75 -0.29 13.87
N ALA A 32 -6.33 -1.26 13.16
CA ALA A 32 -5.65 -1.92 12.05
C ALA A 32 -5.23 -0.91 10.96
N SER A 33 -6.12 0.03 10.62
CA SER A 33 -5.83 1.09 9.66
C SER A 33 -4.74 2.03 10.15
N ARG A 34 -4.75 2.44 11.44
CA ARG A 34 -3.68 3.25 12.05
C ARG A 34 -2.34 2.54 11.99
N PHE A 35 -2.30 1.25 12.28
CA PHE A 35 -1.08 0.46 12.20
C PHE A 35 -0.54 0.36 10.77
N ILE A 36 -1.40 0.13 9.77
CA ILE A 36 -0.98 0.12 8.36
C ILE A 36 -0.44 1.48 7.94
N ARG A 37 -1.10 2.58 8.35
CA ARG A 37 -0.62 3.94 8.10
C ARG A 37 0.75 4.17 8.72
N PHE A 38 0.96 3.71 9.96
CA PHE A 38 2.25 3.77 10.62
C PHE A 38 3.32 3.00 9.84
N LEU A 39 3.05 1.77 9.42
CA LEU A 39 3.99 0.98 8.60
C LEU A 39 4.32 1.67 7.28
N LEU A 40 3.31 2.22 6.59
CA LEU A 40 3.52 2.91 5.32
C LEU A 40 4.37 4.17 5.48
N ALA A 41 4.10 4.97 6.51
CA ALA A 41 4.85 6.20 6.80
C ALA A 41 6.30 5.94 7.21
N ASN A 42 6.59 4.77 7.78
CA ASN A 42 7.93 4.39 8.24
C ASN A 42 8.66 3.42 7.30
N SER A 43 8.00 3.00 6.22
CA SER A 43 8.63 2.14 5.21
C SER A 43 9.78 2.88 4.52
N THR A 44 10.88 2.17 4.29
CA THR A 44 12.06 2.71 3.61
C THR A 44 12.07 2.33 2.13
N GLU A 45 12.90 3.01 1.34
CA GLU A 45 13.13 2.64 -0.07
C GLU A 45 13.64 1.18 -0.17
N GLU A 46 14.42 0.75 0.81
CA GLU A 46 14.97 -0.60 0.91
C GLU A 46 13.88 -1.64 1.20
N ASP A 47 12.89 -1.33 2.06
CA ASP A 47 11.74 -2.22 2.30
C ASP A 47 10.94 -2.45 1.01
N VAL A 48 10.70 -1.38 0.25
CA VAL A 48 9.99 -1.45 -1.03
C VAL A 48 10.79 -2.25 -2.05
N ARG A 49 12.11 -2.04 -2.11
CA ARG A 49 13.02 -2.77 -3.00
C ARG A 49 12.99 -4.27 -2.70
N ARG A 50 13.15 -4.65 -1.43
CA ARG A 50 13.08 -6.06 -0.98
C ARG A 50 11.74 -6.69 -1.30
N PHE A 51 10.64 -5.99 -1.03
CA PHE A 51 9.30 -6.48 -1.38
C PHE A 51 9.15 -6.77 -2.88
N ILE A 52 9.64 -5.87 -3.75
CA ILE A 52 9.60 -6.07 -5.21
C ILE A 52 10.43 -7.29 -5.61
N GLU A 53 11.63 -7.44 -5.05
CA GLU A 53 12.54 -8.54 -5.35
C GLU A 53 12.00 -9.90 -4.93
N GLU A 54 11.43 -10.00 -3.72
CA GLU A 54 10.83 -11.23 -3.22
C GLU A 54 9.53 -11.59 -3.96
N SER A 55 8.77 -10.59 -4.41
CA SER A 55 7.49 -10.80 -5.07
C SER A 55 7.61 -11.11 -6.56
N ALA A 56 8.55 -10.46 -7.25
CA ALA A 56 8.57 -10.46 -8.72
C ALA A 56 9.28 -11.70 -9.29
N VAL A 57 8.48 -12.71 -9.67
CA VAL A 57 8.97 -13.93 -10.34
C VAL A 57 9.50 -13.73 -11.77
N SER A 58 9.29 -12.55 -12.39
CA SER A 58 9.77 -12.24 -13.73
C SER A 58 9.97 -10.74 -13.94
N GLY A 59 10.80 -10.36 -14.92
CA GLY A 59 11.05 -8.95 -15.27
C GLY A 59 9.79 -8.18 -15.64
N THR A 60 8.88 -8.79 -16.41
CA THR A 60 7.59 -8.16 -16.78
C THR A 60 6.70 -7.95 -15.55
N TYR A 61 6.67 -8.92 -14.63
CA TYR A 61 5.91 -8.75 -13.39
C TYR A 61 6.50 -7.66 -12.51
N ARG A 62 7.84 -7.59 -12.41
CA ARG A 62 8.56 -6.54 -11.69
C ARG A 62 8.16 -5.14 -12.17
N GLN A 63 8.23 -4.89 -13.48
CA GLN A 63 7.86 -3.59 -14.07
C GLN A 63 6.40 -3.23 -13.78
N ARG A 64 5.49 -4.20 -13.88
CA ARG A 64 4.07 -4.01 -13.54
C ARG A 64 3.91 -3.67 -12.04
N LEU A 65 4.60 -4.39 -11.16
CA LEU A 65 4.54 -4.20 -9.71
C LEU A 65 5.06 -2.82 -9.32
N GLU A 66 6.20 -2.40 -9.85
CA GLU A 66 6.77 -1.07 -9.66
C GLU A 66 5.79 0.04 -10.09
N LYS A 67 5.14 -0.12 -11.25
CA LYS A 67 4.14 0.84 -11.74
C LYS A 67 2.91 0.91 -10.82
N THR A 68 2.44 -0.23 -10.32
CA THR A 68 1.30 -0.29 -9.40
C THR A 68 1.64 0.35 -8.06
N LEU A 69 2.82 0.04 -7.48
CA LEU A 69 3.27 0.62 -6.23
C LEU A 69 3.44 2.14 -6.33
N ARG A 70 3.98 2.64 -7.45
CA ARG A 70 4.06 4.09 -7.69
C ARG A 70 2.70 4.77 -7.60
N ARG A 71 1.68 4.21 -8.28
CA ARG A 71 0.31 4.74 -8.21
C ARG A 71 -0.26 4.68 -6.80
N PHE A 72 0.01 3.60 -6.07
CA PHE A 72 -0.42 3.45 -4.68
C PHE A 72 0.23 4.49 -3.77
N PHE A 73 1.53 4.74 -3.89
CA PHE A 73 2.22 5.76 -3.11
C PHE A 73 1.77 7.19 -3.45
N THR A 74 1.47 7.46 -4.73
CA THR A 74 0.81 8.72 -5.12
C THR A 74 -0.53 8.88 -4.40
N PHE A 75 -1.37 7.85 -4.40
CA PHE A 75 -2.63 7.86 -3.64
C PHE A 75 -2.42 8.09 -2.14
N CYS A 76 -1.44 7.43 -1.52
CA CYS A 76 -1.11 7.62 -0.11
C CYS A 76 -0.72 9.07 0.21
N SER A 77 0.06 9.71 -0.65
CA SER A 77 0.46 11.11 -0.49
C SER A 77 -0.74 12.06 -0.68
N GLU A 78 -1.48 11.90 -1.77
CA GLU A 78 -2.56 12.82 -2.16
C GLU A 78 -3.79 12.75 -1.26
N HIS A 79 -4.17 11.53 -0.82
CA HIS A 79 -5.44 11.31 -0.13
C HIS A 79 -5.27 10.99 1.36
N LEU A 80 -4.12 10.45 1.77
CA LEU A 80 -3.92 9.99 3.13
C LEU A 80 -2.92 10.85 3.93
N ALA A 81 -2.27 11.83 3.27
CA ALA A 81 -1.19 12.65 3.82
C ALA A 81 -0.04 11.82 4.39
N ILE A 82 0.30 10.70 3.72
CA ILE A 82 1.41 9.82 4.10
C ILE A 82 2.54 10.01 3.09
N GLU A 83 3.70 10.48 3.56
CA GLU A 83 4.92 10.51 2.76
C GLU A 83 5.48 9.09 2.67
N CYS A 84 5.44 8.52 1.47
CA CYS A 84 5.98 7.19 1.20
C CYS A 84 7.40 7.27 0.62
N PRO A 85 8.22 6.23 0.81
CA PRO A 85 9.66 6.25 0.48
C PRO A 85 9.99 6.49 -0.99
N GLN A 86 9.07 6.30 -1.93
CA GLN A 86 9.28 6.79 -3.29
C GLN A 86 9.15 8.31 -3.31
N LYS A 87 10.25 9.00 -2.98
CA LYS A 87 10.39 10.44 -3.19
C LYS A 87 9.87 10.75 -4.58
N THR A 88 8.79 11.51 -4.62
CA THR A 88 8.39 12.27 -5.79
C THR A 88 9.66 12.91 -6.35
N LYS A 89 9.95 12.69 -7.64
CA LYS A 89 10.98 13.49 -8.31
C LYS A 89 10.70 14.94 -7.92
N LYS A 90 11.65 15.60 -7.26
CA LYS A 90 11.54 17.05 -6.99
C LYS A 90 11.12 17.71 -8.31
N PRO A 91 10.12 18.61 -8.31
CA PRO A 91 9.85 19.41 -9.50
C PRO A 91 11.15 20.11 -9.90
N ASP A 92 11.52 19.95 -11.17
CA ASP A 92 12.73 20.52 -11.75
C ASP A 92 12.66 22.05 -11.58
N THR A 93 13.45 22.60 -10.66
CA THR A 93 13.47 24.04 -10.34
C THR A 93 14.18 24.87 -11.42
N ARG A 94 14.28 24.36 -12.66
CA ARG A 94 14.91 25.04 -13.81
C ARG A 94 13.90 25.71 -14.76
N GLN A 95 12.80 26.26 -14.25
CA GLN A 95 11.89 27.11 -15.04
C GLN A 95 11.41 28.37 -14.29
N LEU A 96 12.29 29.03 -13.56
CA LEU A 96 12.13 30.45 -13.26
C LEU A 96 13.38 31.15 -13.80
N GLY A 97 13.34 31.41 -15.10
CA GLY A 97 14.15 32.45 -15.74
C GLY A 97 13.53 33.82 -15.53
#